data_AF-A0A1I6QAV2-F1
#
_entry.id   AF-A0A1I6QAV2-F1
#
_cell.length_a   1.000
_cell.length_b   1.000
_cell.length_c   1.000
_cell.angle_alpha   90.00
_cell.angle_beta   90.00
_cell.angle_gamma   90.00
#
_symmetry.space_group_name_H-M   'P 1'
#
loop_
_entity.id
_entity.type
_entity.pdbx_description
1 polymer ?
#
loop_
_entity_poly.entity_id
_entity_poly.type
_entity_poly.pdbx_seq_one_letter_code
_entity_poly.pdbx_strand_id
1 'polypeptide(L)'
;MVSYNSGSSPTCAVALLSRISDFPYGTSIINWAIGGIGLYLNDSFANEQAYIDKCVDVEHANSVNSFTNSGKINRTAIGYKSSNNKIVMLYLQSGSAWDCRNVLKALGCGFGVLLDSGTSSQMKAKDSSFNAIHVNSKTNSVYSMVALAPSSWG
;
A
#
# COMPACT_ATOMS: atom_id res chain seq x y z
N MET A 1 -3.71 5.97 0.58
CA MET A 1 -4.91 5.31 0.04
C MET A 1 -6.10 5.65 0.92
N VAL A 2 -7.21 6.04 0.33
CA VAL A 2 -8.45 6.42 1.04
C VAL A 2 -9.56 5.50 0.56
N SER A 3 -10.28 4.88 1.49
CA SER A 3 -11.56 4.22 1.20
C SER A 3 -12.70 5.17 1.51
N TYR A 4 -13.65 5.27 0.59
CA TYR A 4 -14.77 6.17 0.70
C TYR A 4 -16.00 5.62 -0.03
N ASN A 5 -17.18 6.11 0.32
CA ASN A 5 -18.41 5.74 -0.34
C ASN A 5 -18.65 6.66 -1.54
N SER A 6 -18.63 6.10 -2.75
CA SER A 6 -19.05 6.80 -3.97
C SER A 6 -20.41 6.25 -4.39
N GLY A 7 -21.48 6.99 -4.10
CA GLY A 7 -22.83 6.45 -4.17
C GLY A 7 -23.04 5.34 -3.13
N SER A 8 -23.56 4.19 -3.56
CA SER A 8 -23.85 3.03 -2.70
C SER A 8 -22.73 2.00 -2.59
N SER A 9 -21.59 2.20 -3.26
CA SER A 9 -20.48 1.24 -3.28
C SER A 9 -19.22 1.80 -2.63
N PRO A 10 -18.62 1.08 -1.65
CA PRO A 10 -17.29 1.41 -1.16
C PRO A 10 -16.26 1.30 -2.30
N THR A 11 -15.38 2.29 -2.39
CA THR A 11 -14.27 2.28 -3.34
C THR A 11 -12.98 2.74 -2.64
N CYS A 12 -11.85 2.57 -3.31
CA CYS A 12 -10.56 3.07 -2.84
C CYS A 12 -9.85 3.84 -3.95
N ALA A 13 -9.13 4.89 -3.57
CA ALA A 13 -8.23 5.64 -4.44
C ALA A 13 -6.92 5.99 -3.73
N VAL A 14 -5.90 6.34 -4.50
CA VAL A 14 -4.74 7.07 -3.99
C VAL A 14 -4.97 8.54 -4.26
N ALA A 15 -4.95 9.34 -3.20
CA ALA A 15 -4.98 10.79 -3.26
C ALA A 15 -3.71 11.32 -2.61
N LEU A 16 -3.04 12.25 -3.30
CA LEU A 16 -1.89 12.98 -2.77
C LEU A 16 -2.45 14.19 -2.02
N LEU A 17 -2.47 14.09 -0.69
CA LEU A 17 -3.11 15.08 0.18
C LEU A 17 -2.12 15.55 1.23
N SER A 18 -1.98 16.86 1.39
CA SER A 18 -1.23 17.43 2.52
C SER A 18 -1.99 17.22 3.83
N ARG A 19 -3.33 17.27 3.79
CA ARG A 19 -4.21 16.99 4.92
C ARG A 19 -5.43 16.21 4.46
N ILE A 20 -6.01 15.39 5.34
CA ILE A 20 -7.22 14.63 5.01
C ILE A 20 -8.41 15.53 4.64
N SER A 21 -8.45 16.76 5.17
CA SER A 21 -9.44 17.79 4.83
C SER A 21 -9.40 18.22 3.37
N ASP A 22 -8.28 18.00 2.69
CA ASP A 22 -8.09 18.38 1.29
C ASP A 22 -8.65 17.31 0.32
N PHE A 23 -9.28 16.25 0.85
CA PHE A 23 -9.92 15.22 0.04
C PHE A 23 -11.11 15.82 -0.74
N PRO A 24 -11.14 15.69 -2.08
CA PRO A 24 -12.05 16.48 -2.94
C PRO A 24 -13.53 16.18 -2.75
N TYR A 25 -13.87 15.06 -2.12
CA TYR A 25 -15.26 14.64 -1.90
C TYR A 25 -15.73 14.86 -0.44
N GLY A 26 -14.91 15.51 0.38
CA GLY A 26 -15.17 15.75 1.79
C GLY A 26 -14.84 14.56 2.69
N THR A 27 -14.58 14.83 3.98
CA THR A 27 -14.13 13.81 4.94
C THR A 27 -15.25 12.91 5.47
N SER A 28 -16.51 13.36 5.38
CA SER A 28 -17.67 12.64 5.93
C SER A 28 -17.97 11.30 5.23
N ILE A 29 -17.47 11.11 4.02
CA ILE A 29 -17.66 9.88 3.24
C ILE A 29 -16.50 8.89 3.36
N ILE A 30 -15.44 9.26 4.08
CA ILE A 30 -14.24 8.45 4.25
C ILE A 30 -14.52 7.37 5.29
N ASN A 31 -14.36 6.11 4.89
CA ASN A 31 -14.48 4.96 5.79
C ASN A 31 -13.17 4.75 6.57
N TRP A 32 -12.04 4.86 5.87
CA TRP A 32 -10.69 4.79 6.44
C TRP A 32 -9.68 5.40 5.46
N ALA A 33 -8.51 5.78 5.97
CA ALA A 33 -7.38 6.22 5.17
C ALA A 33 -6.07 5.69 5.75
N ILE A 34 -5.13 5.38 4.86
CA ILE A 34 -3.76 5.00 5.22
C ILE A 34 -2.75 5.80 4.39
N GLY A 35 -1.74 6.35 5.06
CA GLY A 35 -0.62 7.05 4.45
C GLY A 35 0.46 6.10 3.95
N GLY A 36 1.24 6.57 2.98
CA GLY A 36 2.32 5.82 2.35
C GLY A 36 2.79 6.54 1.09
N ILE A 37 3.78 5.97 0.40
CA ILE A 37 4.28 6.50 -0.88
C ILE A 37 3.46 5.90 -2.02
N GLY A 38 3.02 6.71 -2.97
CA GLY A 38 2.32 6.28 -4.17
C GLY A 38 3.13 5.27 -4.99
N LEU A 39 2.45 4.23 -5.49
CA LEU A 39 3.06 3.28 -6.43
C LEU A 39 2.77 3.62 -7.89
N TYR A 40 1.89 4.61 -8.15
CA TYR A 40 1.56 5.10 -9.49
C TYR A 40 1.35 3.97 -10.51
N LEU A 41 0.44 3.04 -10.19
CA LEU A 41 0.28 1.78 -10.95
C LEU A 41 -0.19 2.01 -12.40
N ASN A 42 -0.98 3.07 -12.63
CA ASN A 42 -1.50 3.43 -13.96
C ASN A 42 -0.49 4.22 -14.80
N ASP A 43 0.52 4.82 -14.18
CA ASP A 43 1.54 5.58 -14.89
C ASP A 43 2.46 4.65 -15.69
N SER A 44 3.08 5.16 -16.75
CA SER A 44 4.12 4.47 -17.50
C SER A 44 5.47 5.10 -17.16
N PHE A 45 6.43 4.28 -16.74
CA PHE A 45 7.80 4.72 -16.45
C PHE A 45 8.76 3.91 -17.31
N ALA A 46 9.78 4.56 -17.86
CA ALA A 46 10.78 3.92 -18.70
C ALA A 46 11.62 2.88 -17.93
N ASN A 47 11.86 3.13 -16.64
CA ASN A 47 12.63 2.28 -15.74
C ASN A 47 12.31 2.61 -14.27
N GLU A 48 12.94 1.90 -13.35
CA GLU A 48 12.80 2.12 -11.90
C GLU A 48 13.22 3.54 -11.48
N GLN A 49 14.28 4.11 -12.06
CA GLN A 49 14.76 5.44 -11.69
C GLN A 49 13.71 6.52 -12.00
N ALA A 50 13.08 6.48 -13.17
CA ALA A 50 12.01 7.42 -13.52
C ALA A 50 10.82 7.36 -12.55
N TYR A 51 10.53 6.18 -11.98
CA TYR A 51 9.54 6.04 -10.91
C TYR A 51 10.03 6.63 -9.58
N ILE A 52 11.30 6.38 -9.21
CA ILE A 52 11.90 6.94 -8.00
C ILE A 52 11.89 8.48 -8.08
N ASP A 53 12.33 9.05 -9.20
CA ASP A 53 12.37 10.50 -9.44
C ASP A 53 10.98 11.11 -9.26
N LYS A 54 9.94 10.48 -9.84
CA LYS A 54 8.55 10.91 -9.66
C LYS A 54 8.13 10.97 -8.19
N CYS A 55 8.48 9.95 -7.40
CA CYS A 55 8.14 9.91 -5.97
C CYS A 55 8.95 10.94 -5.15
N VAL A 56 10.21 11.19 -5.52
CA VAL A 56 11.03 12.23 -4.88
C VAL A 56 10.45 13.62 -5.17
N ASP A 57 10.09 13.90 -6.42
CA ASP A 57 9.59 15.21 -6.84
C ASP A 57 8.21 15.54 -6.25
N VAL A 58 7.33 14.53 -6.17
CA VAL A 58 5.92 14.73 -5.81
C VAL A 58 5.65 14.43 -4.34
N GLU A 59 6.32 13.43 -3.75
CA GLU A 59 6.06 12.94 -2.40
C GLU A 59 7.23 13.15 -1.44
N HIS A 60 8.30 13.81 -1.90
CA HIS A 60 9.51 14.08 -1.10
C HIS A 60 10.12 12.81 -0.48
N ALA A 61 10.08 11.72 -1.25
CA ALA A 61 10.53 10.40 -0.84
C ALA A 61 12.06 10.28 -0.63
N ASN A 62 12.84 11.33 -0.92
CA ASN A 62 14.28 11.37 -0.71
C ASN A 62 14.71 11.23 0.76
N SER A 63 13.84 11.64 1.68
CA SER A 63 14.04 11.49 3.12
C SER A 63 13.69 10.08 3.64
N VAL A 64 13.06 9.24 2.80
CA VAL A 64 12.62 7.91 3.19
C VAL A 64 13.76 6.92 2.97
N ASN A 65 14.26 6.37 4.08
CA ASN A 65 15.41 5.48 4.07
C ASN A 65 15.22 4.32 3.07
N SER A 66 16.27 4.07 2.28
CA SER A 66 16.35 2.97 1.31
C SER A 66 15.30 3.03 0.19
N PHE A 67 14.57 4.14 0.02
CA PHE A 67 13.68 4.31 -1.12
C PHE A 67 14.46 4.64 -2.40
N THR A 68 15.38 5.60 -2.34
CA THR A 68 16.07 6.17 -3.52
C THR A 68 17.17 5.32 -4.12
N ASN A 69 17.69 4.33 -3.41
CA ASN A 69 18.89 3.58 -3.82
C ASN A 69 18.55 2.25 -4.52
N SER A 70 17.32 2.06 -5.02
CA SER A 70 16.80 0.76 -5.49
C SER A 70 17.04 -0.38 -4.49
N GLY A 71 17.18 -0.05 -3.21
CA GLY A 71 17.60 -0.98 -2.17
C GLY A 71 16.58 -2.11 -2.01
N LYS A 72 17.04 -3.34 -2.23
CA LYS A 72 16.24 -4.53 -1.96
C LYS A 72 16.21 -4.81 -0.47
N ILE A 73 15.07 -4.54 0.14
CA ILE A 73 14.81 -4.78 1.56
C ILE A 73 13.45 -5.45 1.72
N ASN A 74 13.07 -5.72 2.96
CA ASN A 74 11.70 -6.14 3.22
C ASN A 74 10.75 -4.99 2.85
N ARG A 75 9.72 -5.22 2.04
CA ARG A 75 8.73 -4.22 1.66
C ARG A 75 7.33 -4.67 2.05
N THR A 76 6.50 -3.72 2.42
CA THR A 76 5.06 -3.93 2.48
C THR A 76 4.34 -2.92 1.59
N ALA A 77 3.25 -3.35 0.99
CA ALA A 77 2.41 -2.51 0.14
C ALA A 77 0.96 -2.95 0.22
N ILE A 78 0.05 -2.04 -0.13
CA ILE A 78 -1.37 -2.32 -0.24
C ILE A 78 -1.91 -1.79 -1.55
N GLY A 79 -2.65 -2.63 -2.27
CA GLY A 79 -3.26 -2.32 -3.56
C GLY A 79 -4.77 -2.51 -3.54
N TYR A 80 -5.45 -1.85 -4.49
CA TYR A 80 -6.88 -2.03 -4.73
C TYR A 80 -7.13 -2.45 -6.17
N LYS A 81 -7.84 -3.57 -6.32
CA LYS A 81 -8.31 -4.13 -7.59
C LYS A 81 -9.78 -3.79 -7.78
N SER A 82 -10.04 -2.72 -8.52
CA SER A 82 -11.39 -2.22 -8.78
C SER A 82 -12.25 -3.22 -9.57
N SER A 83 -11.65 -4.12 -10.36
CA SER A 83 -12.41 -5.08 -11.17
C SER A 83 -13.23 -6.07 -10.35
N ASN A 84 -12.88 -6.31 -9.08
CA ASN A 84 -13.60 -7.20 -8.18
C ASN A 84 -13.66 -6.66 -6.73
N ASN A 85 -13.42 -5.36 -6.56
CA ASN A 85 -13.43 -4.66 -5.28
C ASN A 85 -12.58 -5.32 -4.18
N LYS A 86 -11.41 -5.87 -4.55
CA LYS A 86 -10.51 -6.55 -3.60
C LYS A 86 -9.33 -5.67 -3.20
N ILE A 87 -8.98 -5.73 -1.92
CA ILE A 87 -7.72 -5.23 -1.38
C ILE A 87 -6.67 -6.34 -1.51
N VAL A 88 -5.47 -5.98 -1.95
CA VAL A 88 -4.31 -6.86 -2.03
C VAL A 88 -3.27 -6.33 -1.06
N MET A 89 -2.91 -7.13 -0.05
CA MET A 89 -1.81 -6.81 0.87
C MET A 89 -0.58 -7.59 0.44
N LEU A 90 0.55 -6.91 0.29
CA LEU A 90 1.79 -7.49 -0.20
C LEU A 90 2.89 -7.36 0.86
N TYR A 91 3.66 -8.43 1.01
CA TYR A 91 4.95 -8.44 1.68
C TYR A 91 5.99 -9.05 0.74
N LEU A 92 7.12 -8.36 0.56
CA LEU A 92 8.30 -8.90 -0.10
C LEU A 92 9.42 -9.01 0.93
N GLN A 93 10.07 -10.17 1.01
CA GLN A 93 11.21 -10.35 1.91
C GLN A 93 12.44 -9.57 1.44
N SER A 94 12.64 -9.47 0.12
CA SER A 94 13.71 -8.70 -0.52
C SER A 94 13.22 -8.16 -1.85
N GLY A 95 12.96 -6.87 -1.91
CA GLY A 95 12.52 -6.19 -3.12
C GLY A 95 12.63 -4.67 -3.00
N SER A 96 12.59 -3.99 -4.14
CA SER A 96 12.49 -2.54 -4.19
C SER A 96 11.03 -2.08 -4.18
N ALA A 97 10.82 -0.76 -4.13
CA ALA A 97 9.49 -0.18 -4.31
C ALA A 97 8.94 -0.46 -5.73
N TRP A 98 9.83 -0.52 -6.73
CA TRP A 98 9.49 -0.90 -8.10
C TRP A 98 9.02 -2.35 -8.21
N ASP A 99 9.65 -3.27 -7.47
CA ASP A 99 9.20 -4.66 -7.42
C ASP A 99 7.75 -4.75 -6.86
N CYS A 100 7.46 -4.01 -5.78
CA CYS A 100 6.10 -3.94 -5.22
C CYS A 100 5.08 -3.41 -6.23
N ARG A 101 5.45 -2.32 -6.93
CA ARG A 101 4.66 -1.74 -8.00
C ARG A 101 4.34 -2.77 -9.09
N ASN A 102 5.34 -3.50 -9.57
CA ASN A 102 5.18 -4.48 -10.64
C ASN A 102 4.30 -5.66 -10.22
N VAL A 103 4.47 -6.17 -9.01
CA VAL A 103 3.62 -7.26 -8.47
C VAL A 103 2.16 -6.82 -8.37
N LEU A 104 1.88 -5.66 -7.77
CA LEU A 104 0.50 -5.18 -7.63
C LEU A 104 -0.13 -4.86 -8.99
N LYS A 105 0.63 -4.29 -9.93
CA LYS A 105 0.17 -4.05 -11.31
C LYS A 105 -0.15 -5.36 -12.02
N ALA A 106 0.71 -6.38 -11.92
CA ALA A 106 0.48 -7.70 -12.51
C ALA A 106 -0.74 -8.41 -11.93
N LEU A 107 -1.06 -8.20 -10.64
CA LEU A 107 -2.28 -8.71 -10.01
C LEU A 107 -3.54 -7.95 -10.43
N GLY A 108 -3.40 -6.86 -11.19
CA GLY A 108 -4.50 -6.05 -11.71
C GLY A 108 -4.97 -4.95 -10.76
N CYS A 109 -4.15 -4.52 -9.81
CA CYS A 109 -4.48 -3.37 -8.97
C CYS A 109 -4.39 -2.08 -9.81
N GLY A 110 -5.41 -1.23 -9.72
CA GLY A 110 -5.42 0.10 -10.34
C GLY A 110 -4.82 1.19 -9.45
N PHE A 111 -4.73 0.91 -8.15
CA PHE A 111 -4.21 1.82 -7.13
C PHE A 111 -3.33 1.06 -6.15
N GLY A 112 -2.31 1.71 -5.62
CA GLY A 112 -1.46 1.11 -4.59
C GLY A 112 -0.57 2.12 -3.90
N VAL A 113 -0.26 1.84 -2.64
CA VAL A 113 0.72 2.59 -1.85
C VAL A 113 1.72 1.64 -1.23
N LEU A 114 2.98 2.08 -1.20
CA LEU A 114 4.04 1.49 -0.41
C LEU A 114 3.84 1.89 1.05
N LEU A 115 3.94 0.92 1.94
CA LEU A 115 3.83 1.11 3.37
C LEU A 115 5.23 1.07 4.02
N ASP A 116 5.27 1.24 5.34
CA ASP A 116 6.51 1.19 6.10
C ASP A 116 7.27 -0.12 5.84
N SER A 117 8.59 0.01 5.71
CA SER A 117 9.46 -1.01 5.12
C SER A 117 10.63 -1.37 6.06
N GLY A 118 11.45 -2.34 5.65
CA GLY A 118 12.66 -2.73 6.38
C GLY A 118 12.37 -3.56 7.64
N THR A 119 12.64 -3.00 8.81
CA THR A 119 12.45 -3.69 10.10
C THR A 119 10.99 -3.69 10.55
N SER A 120 10.20 -2.72 10.09
CA SER A 120 8.77 -2.63 10.35
C SER A 120 7.92 -3.59 9.51
N SER A 121 8.43 -4.05 8.36
CA SER A 121 7.70 -4.93 7.45
C SER A 121 7.29 -6.21 8.15
N GLN A 122 5.99 -6.36 8.43
CA GLN A 122 5.42 -7.51 9.12
C GLN A 122 4.10 -7.91 8.47
N MET A 123 3.84 -9.21 8.37
CA MET A 123 2.55 -9.72 7.97
C MET A 123 2.16 -10.90 8.86
N LYS A 124 0.93 -10.83 9.39
CA LYS A 124 0.32 -11.84 10.23
C LYS A 124 -0.99 -12.26 9.59
N ALA A 125 -1.24 -13.55 9.56
CA ALA A 125 -2.47 -14.14 9.05
C ALA A 125 -3.08 -15.04 10.13
N LYS A 126 -4.31 -15.50 9.89
CA LYS A 126 -4.88 -16.61 10.65
C LYS A 126 -4.99 -17.81 9.73
N ASP A 127 -4.69 -19.00 10.25
CA ASP A 127 -4.97 -20.25 9.54
C ASP A 127 -6.48 -20.57 9.55
N SER A 128 -6.87 -21.69 8.93
CA SER A 128 -8.25 -22.18 8.92
C SER A 128 -8.79 -22.54 10.32
N SER A 129 -7.91 -22.71 11.31
CA SER A 129 -8.23 -22.95 12.72
C SER A 129 -8.18 -21.68 13.58
N PHE A 130 -8.09 -20.50 12.94
CA PHE A 130 -7.98 -19.19 13.57
C PHE A 130 -6.70 -18.95 14.40
N ASN A 131 -5.68 -19.80 14.28
CA ASN A 131 -4.38 -19.57 14.92
C ASN A 131 -3.58 -18.52 14.16
N ALA A 132 -2.84 -17.68 14.88
CA ALA A 132 -1.97 -16.70 14.27
C ALA A 132 -0.80 -17.37 13.54
N ILE A 133 -0.70 -17.15 12.23
CA ILE A 133 0.49 -17.46 11.42
C ILE A 133 1.28 -16.18 11.22
N HIS A 134 2.58 -16.24 11.52
CA HIS A 134 3.51 -15.17 11.25
C HIS A 134 4.16 -15.43 9.89
N VAL A 135 3.79 -14.64 8.86
CA VAL A 135 4.40 -14.74 7.52
C VAL A 135 5.88 -14.37 7.59
N ASN A 136 6.26 -13.53 8.56
CA ASN A 136 7.64 -13.32 8.95
C ASN A 136 7.80 -13.17 10.48
N SER A 137 8.98 -13.50 11.00
CA SER A 137 9.27 -13.59 12.44
C SER A 137 9.65 -12.26 13.10
N LYS A 138 9.46 -11.11 12.42
CA LYS A 138 9.82 -9.82 13.00
C LYS A 138 8.84 -9.42 14.10
N THR A 139 9.36 -8.84 15.18
CA THR A 139 8.61 -8.46 16.39
C THR A 139 8.77 -6.99 16.76
N ASN A 140 9.37 -6.19 15.87
CA ASN A 140 9.58 -4.77 16.11
C ASN A 140 8.24 -4.06 16.34
N SER A 141 8.22 -3.10 17.27
CA SER A 141 7.06 -2.24 17.46
C SER A 141 6.78 -1.45 16.18
N VAL A 142 5.53 -1.48 15.73
CA VAL A 142 5.01 -0.69 14.61
C VAL A 142 3.94 0.26 15.13
N TYR A 143 3.88 1.49 14.60
CA TYR A 143 2.97 2.52 15.09
C TYR A 143 1.51 2.29 14.68
N SER A 144 1.28 1.65 13.53
CA SER A 144 -0.06 1.35 13.00
C SER A 144 -0.04 0.07 12.18
N MET A 145 -1.22 -0.54 12.01
CA MET A 145 -1.40 -1.75 11.20
C MET A 145 -2.69 -1.67 10.39
N VAL A 146 -2.69 -2.31 9.22
CA VAL A 146 -3.92 -2.65 8.50
C VAL A 146 -4.38 -4.02 8.97
N ALA A 147 -5.59 -4.10 9.50
CA ALA A 147 -6.21 -5.37 9.89
C ALA A 147 -7.39 -5.67 8.97
N LEU A 148 -7.45 -6.90 8.47
CA LEU A 148 -8.62 -7.41 7.76
C LEU A 148 -9.49 -8.18 8.75
N ALA A 149 -10.73 -7.74 8.92
CA ALA A 149 -11.75 -8.43 9.71
C ALA A 149 -12.90 -8.83 8.77
N PRO A 150 -12.77 -9.95 8.04
CA PRO A 150 -13.79 -10.35 7.08
C PRO A 150 -15.04 -10.84 7.82
N SER A 151 -16.21 -10.44 7.33
CA SER A 151 -17.50 -11.00 7.77
C SER A 151 -17.76 -12.40 7.21
N SER A 152 -17.04 -12.80 6.15
CA SER A 152 -17.01 -14.14 5.59
C SER A 152 -15.72 -14.37 4.78
N TRP A 153 -15.25 -15.61 4.75
CA TRP A 153 -14.19 -16.06 3.84
C TRP A 153 -14.89 -16.82 2.71
N GLY A 154 -15.04 -16.16 1.56
CA GLY A 154 -15.64 -16.76 0.37
C GLY A 154 -14.73 -17.75 -0.33
#